data_AF-E3MGY6-F1
#
_entry.id   AF-E3MGY6-F1
#
_cell.length_a   1.000
_cell.length_b   1.000
_cell.length_c   1.000
_cell.angle_alpha   90.00
_cell.angle_beta   90.00
_cell.angle_gamma   90.00
#
_symmetry.space_group_name_H-M   'P 1'
#
loop_
_entity.id
_entity.type
_entity.pdbx_description
1 polymer ?
#
loop_
_entity_poly.entity_id
_entity_poly.type
_entity_poly.pdbx_seq_one_letter_code
_entity_poly.pdbx_strand_id
1 'polypeptide(L)' 'MPSQTLMVDFPAVVKFKVLENLDIFSILKLCKVCFSLREFIDENPPKPMCSKLRVSISSESISIQFGSPKWITISF' A
#
# COMPACT_ATOMS: atom_id res chain seq x y z
N MET A 1 -26.86 12.28 13.05
CA MET A 1 -25.76 12.40 12.06
C MET A 1 -25.62 11.05 11.39
N PRO A 2 -25.46 10.95 10.05
CA PRO A 2 -25.21 9.65 9.44
C PRO A 2 -23.90 9.10 10.00
N SER A 3 -23.91 7.88 10.52
CA SER A 3 -22.71 7.20 10.99
C SER A 3 -21.78 7.01 9.79
N GLN A 4 -20.63 7.66 9.80
CA GLN A 4 -19.59 7.41 8.80
C GLN A 4 -19.07 5.99 9.03
N THR A 5 -19.45 5.06 8.15
CA THR A 5 -18.87 3.72 8.17
C THR A 5 -17.40 3.84 7.81
N LEU A 6 -16.51 3.50 8.74
CA LEU A 6 -15.08 3.56 8.52
C LEU A 6 -14.64 2.30 7.77
N MET A 7 -13.50 2.39 7.07
CA MET A 7 -12.96 1.25 6.34
C MET A 7 -12.67 0.06 7.25
N VAL A 8 -12.39 0.29 8.54
CA VAL A 8 -12.18 -0.78 9.54
C VAL A 8 -13.43 -1.62 9.77
N ASP A 9 -14.61 -1.00 9.69
CA ASP A 9 -15.92 -1.61 9.94
C ASP A 9 -16.40 -2.45 8.75
N PHE A 10 -15.72 -2.34 7.60
CA PHE A 10 -16.08 -3.13 6.43
C PHE A 10 -15.81 -4.63 6.66
N PRO A 11 -16.65 -5.51 6.09
CA PRO A 11 -16.36 -6.93 6.02
C PRO A 11 -15.00 -7.18 5.36
N ALA A 12 -14.29 -8.24 5.78
CA ALA A 12 -12.96 -8.58 5.26
C ALA A 12 -12.89 -8.62 3.73
N VAL A 13 -13.90 -9.21 3.09
CA VAL A 13 -13.99 -9.31 1.61
C VAL A 13 -14.03 -7.93 0.96
N VAL A 14 -14.72 -6.96 1.57
CA VAL A 14 -14.81 -5.59 1.04
C VAL A 14 -13.49 -4.86 1.26
N LYS A 15 -12.89 -4.97 2.45
CA LYS A 15 -11.56 -4.40 2.72
C LYS A 15 -10.52 -4.89 1.72
N PHE A 16 -10.49 -6.20 1.47
CA PHE A 16 -9.57 -6.80 0.51
C PHE A 16 -9.78 -6.27 -0.92
N LYS A 17 -11.03 -6.22 -1.40
CA LYS A 17 -11.34 -5.65 -2.72
C LYS A 17 -10.94 -4.18 -2.86
N VAL A 18 -11.07 -3.40 -1.79
CA VAL A 18 -10.60 -2.01 -1.78
C VAL A 18 -9.08 -1.99 -1.95
N LEU A 19 -8.34 -2.80 -1.18
CA LEU A 19 -6.88 -2.87 -1.26
C LEU A 19 -6.37 -3.30 -2.66
N GLU A 20 -7.07 -4.21 -3.35
CA GLU A 20 -6.72 -4.63 -4.71
C GLU A 20 -6.79 -3.51 -5.76
N ASN A 21 -7.54 -2.43 -5.48
CA ASN A 21 -7.69 -1.29 -6.37
C ASN A 21 -6.75 -0.12 -6.01
N LEU A 22 -5.91 -0.28 -4.99
CA LEU A 22 -5.00 0.76 -4.53
C LEU A 22 -3.57 0.52 -5.02
N ASP A 23 -2.87 1.61 -5.30
CA ASP A 23 -1.43 1.55 -5.54
C ASP A 23 -0.67 1.25 -4.23
N ILE A 24 0.57 0.75 -4.39
CA ILE A 24 1.42 0.37 -3.26
C ILE A 24 1.61 1.50 -2.24
N PHE A 25 1.67 2.76 -2.67
CA PHE A 25 1.86 3.88 -1.74
C PHE A 25 0.58 4.21 -0.98
N SER A 26 -0.57 4.11 -1.63
CA SER A 26 -1.87 4.22 -0.95
C SER A 26 -2.03 3.13 0.11
N ILE A 27 -1.61 1.89 -0.19
CA ILE A 27 -1.58 0.79 0.79
C ILE A 27 -0.62 1.11 1.94
N LEU A 28 0.61 1.55 1.66
CA LEU A 28 1.58 1.93 2.69
C LEU A 28 1.10 3.10 3.57
N LYS A 29 0.31 4.03 3.01
CA LYS A 29 -0.35 5.08 3.79
C LYS A 29 -1.40 4.49 4.72
N LEU A 30 -2.21 3.55 4.26
CA LEU A 30 -3.21 2.87 5.11
C LEU A 30 -2.57 2.12 6.28
N CYS A 31 -1.42 1.48 6.07
CA CYS A 31 -0.63 0.87 7.16
C CYS A 31 -0.20 1.88 8.24
N LYS A 32 -0.21 3.19 7.96
CA LYS A 32 0.13 4.25 8.92
C LYS A 32 -1.09 4.89 9.60
N VAL A 33 -2.32 4.57 9.17
CA VAL A 33 -3.54 5.19 9.71
C VAL A 33 -3.90 4.60 11.08
N CYS A 34 -4.01 3.28 11.20
CA CYS A 34 -4.28 2.62 12.48
C CYS A 34 -3.75 1.18 12.50
N PHE A 35 -3.63 0.62 13.71
CA PHE A 35 -3.12 -0.72 13.93
C PHE A 35 -3.97 -1.80 13.24
N SER A 36 -5.30 -1.74 13.34
CA SER A 36 -6.20 -2.75 12.76
C SER A 36 -6.11 -2.83 11.24
N LEU A 37 -5.89 -1.70 10.56
CA LEU A 37 -5.66 -1.72 9.10
C LEU A 37 -4.29 -2.29 8.77
N ARG A 38 -3.26 -1.97 9.55
CA ARG A 38 -1.92 -2.55 9.38
C ARG A 38 -1.97 -4.07 9.53
N GLU A 39 -2.51 -4.56 10.65
CA GLU A 39 -2.65 -5.99 10.92
C GLU A 39 -3.44 -6.70 9.81
N PHE A 40 -4.54 -6.11 9.34
CA PHE A 40 -5.30 -6.69 8.23
C PHE A 40 -4.50 -6.78 6.92
N ILE A 41 -3.73 -5.74 6.59
CA ILE A 41 -2.88 -5.71 5.38
C ILE A 41 -1.71 -6.70 5.50
N ASP A 42 -1.11 -6.81 6.68
CA ASP A 42 0.02 -7.72 6.94
C ASP A 42 -0.42 -9.19 6.82
N GLU A 43 -1.61 -9.55 7.34
CA GLU A 43 -2.19 -10.89 7.20
C GLU A 43 -2.76 -11.17 5.80
N ASN A 44 -3.15 -10.13 5.06
CA ASN A 44 -3.74 -10.24 3.72
C ASN A 44 -3.00 -9.35 2.72
N PRO A 45 -1.74 -9.67 2.40
CA PRO A 45 -0.92 -8.83 1.54
C PRO A 45 -1.57 -8.71 0.15
N PRO A 46 -1.95 -7.49 -0.30
CA PRO A 46 -2.55 -7.32 -1.60
C PRO A 46 -1.51 -7.64 -2.69
N LYS A 47 -1.96 -8.21 -3.81
CA LYS A 47 -1.09 -8.41 -4.97
C LYS A 47 -0.65 -7.03 -5.46
N PRO A 48 0.65 -6.70 -5.45
CA PRO A 48 1.08 -5.38 -5.84
C PRO A 48 0.74 -5.14 -7.31
N MET A 49 -0.01 -4.08 -7.62
CA MET A 49 -0.14 -3.53 -8.98
C MET A 49 1.16 -2.81 -9.41
N CYS A 50 2.31 -3.43 -9.15
CA CYS A 50 3.60 -2.91 -9.57
C CYS A 50 3.99 -3.59 -10.88
N SER A 51 3.94 -2.84 -11.98
CA SER A 51 4.32 -3.38 -13.30
C SER A 51 5.83 -3.61 -13.42
N LYS A 52 6.64 -2.89 -12.63
CA LYS A 52 8.11 -2.99 -12.67
C LYS A 52 8.73 -2.51 -11.36
N LEU A 53 9.52 -3.34 -10.68
CA LEU A 53 10.33 -2.93 -9.52
C LEU A 53 11.79 -2.83 -9.96
N ARG A 54 12.44 -1.70 -9.70
CA ARG A 54 13.89 -1.54 -9.88
C ARG A 54 14.53 -1.21 -8.54
N VAL A 55 15.44 -2.06 -8.10
CA VAL A 55 16.33 -1.80 -6.97
C VAL A 55 17.68 -1.40 -7.55
N SER A 56 18.27 -0.32 -7.05
CA SER A 56 19.60 0.13 -7.46
C SER A 56 20.43 0.47 -6.24
N ILE A 57 21.57 -0.17 -6.14
CA ILE A 57 22.51 -0.05 -5.03
C ILE A 57 23.72 0.70 -5.55
N SER A 58 24.11 1.75 -4.83
CA SER A 58 25.34 2.52 -5.06
C SER A 58 26.20 2.46 -3.79
N SER A 59 27.43 2.96 -3.87
CA SER A 59 28.30 3.07 -2.69
C SER A 59 27.72 3.94 -1.58
N GLU A 60 26.79 4.85 -1.92
CA GLU A 60 26.29 5.88 -1.00
C GLU A 60 24.81 5.70 -0.63
N SER A 61 24.04 4.92 -1.40
CA SER A 61 22.60 4.79 -1.18
C SER A 61 22.01 3.52 -1.79
N ILE A 62 20.86 3.12 -1.25
CA ILE A 62 19.97 2.10 -1.82
C ILE A 62 18.70 2.80 -2.27
N SER A 63 18.34 2.64 -3.54
CA SER A 63 17.12 3.21 -4.12
C SER A 63 16.18 2.12 -4.58
N ILE A 64 14.89 2.31 -4.32
CA ILE A 64 13.82 1.41 -4.74
C ILE A 64 12.84 2.24 -5.59
N GLN A 65 12.69 1.86 -6.86
CA GLN A 65 11.85 2.54 -7.83
C GLN A 65 10.69 1.63 -8.23
N PHE A 66 9.47 2.17 -8.11
CA PHE A 66 8.24 1.49 -8.53
C PHE A 66 7.79 2.06 -9.87
N GLY A 67 7.83 1.23 -10.91
CA GLY A 67 7.24 1.47 -12.21
C GLY A 67 5.73 1.35 -12.12
N SER A 68 5.09 2.48 -11.82
CA SER A 68 3.66 2.71 -11.99
C SER A 68 3.45 3.70 -13.15
N PRO A 69 2.22 3.91 -13.68
CA PRO A 69 1.96 4.99 -14.64
C PRO A 69 2.38 6.39 -14.13
N LYS A 70 2.64 6.54 -12.82
CA LYS A 70 3.35 7.68 -12.23
C LYS A 70 4.72 7.23 -11.71
N TRP A 71 5.79 7.78 -12.26
CA TRP A 71 7.16 7.51 -11.82
C TRP A 71 7.41 8.28 -10.52
N ILE A 72 7.71 7.58 -9.43
CA ILE A 72 8.10 8.21 -8.15
C ILE A 72 9.31 7.46 -7.61
N THR A 73 10.40 8.19 -7.38
CA THR A 73 11.66 7.67 -6.83
C THR A 73 11.71 7.90 -5.33
N ILE A 74 12.02 6.85 -4.56
CA ILE A 74 12.33 6.96 -3.12
C ILE A 74 13.81 6.61 -2.93
N SER A 75 14.55 7.53 -2.32
CA SER A 75 15.97 7.41 -1.99
C SER A 75 16.11 7.34 -0.46
N PHE A 76 16.98 6.45 0.02
CA PHE A 76 17.32 6.30 1.44
C PHE A 76 18.82 6.48 1.65
#